data_AF-A0A8S3PQK8-F1
#
_entry.id   AF-A0A8S3PQK8-F1
#
_cell.length_a   1.000
_cell.length_b   1.000
_cell.length_c   1.000
_cell.angle_alpha   90.00
_cell.angle_beta   90.00
_cell.angle_gamma   90.00
#
_symmetry.space_group_name_H-M   'P 1'
#
loop_
_entity.id
_entity.type
_entity.pdbx_description
1 polymer ?
#
loop_
_entity_poly.entity_id
_entity_poly.type
_entity_poly.pdbx_seq_one_letter_code
_entity_poly.pdbx_strand_id
1 'polypeptide(L)'
;MFIFFKEIFEDLGRVQNKVLVVSPLNAIMEDQCKKLNKINVKVVQLSQKCQIIENNKDSCENGPGREFRKSFSELVVLKSFFNNVPIACLSGTLTGKHINALSKQLLISNFKVISVSPEKTNLKLIVCEKVKGTLMEKIENIYKSQIDQLLVERNNFPVTLMFMPMEYIAHAMSYAYYAFGGVSKITVNNAVFGCLYSNQDTEVLTCIITDLQSVQPRFRLVFTTTVVGMGF
;
A
#
# COMPACT_ATOMS: atom_id res chain seq x y z
N MET A 1 14.28 -2.68 -25.47
CA MET A 1 15.06 -2.48 -24.24
C MET A 1 16.23 -1.50 -24.43
N PHE A 2 17.06 -1.64 -25.47
CA PHE A 2 18.22 -0.74 -25.73
C PHE A 2 17.89 0.73 -26.07
N ILE A 3 16.72 1.02 -26.66
CA ILE A 3 16.32 2.39 -27.03
C ILE A 3 16.07 3.25 -25.78
N PHE A 4 15.47 2.66 -24.75
CA PHE A 4 15.09 3.33 -23.50
C PHE A 4 16.30 3.87 -22.72
N PHE A 5 17.40 3.11 -22.77
CA PHE A 5 18.62 3.49 -22.10
C PHE A 5 19.25 4.73 -22.75
N LYS A 6 19.24 4.84 -24.07
CA LYS A 6 19.87 5.97 -24.78
C LYS A 6 19.26 7.32 -24.38
N GLU A 7 17.93 7.43 -24.29
CA GLU A 7 17.24 8.65 -23.86
C GLU A 7 17.54 8.99 -22.38
N ILE A 8 17.52 7.99 -21.50
CA ILE A 8 17.92 8.14 -20.08
C ILE A 8 19.36 8.66 -19.98
N PHE A 9 20.28 8.11 -20.78
CA PHE A 9 21.69 8.49 -20.78
C PHE A 9 21.93 9.87 -21.38
N GLU A 10 21.23 10.26 -22.44
CA GLU A 10 21.29 11.60 -23.02
C GLU A 10 20.78 12.67 -22.04
N ASP A 11 19.75 12.35 -21.25
CA ASP A 11 19.24 13.26 -20.22
C ASP A 11 20.13 13.32 -18.98
N LEU A 12 20.64 12.18 -18.49
CA LEU A 12 21.54 12.15 -17.33
C LEU A 12 22.90 12.80 -17.63
N GLY A 13 23.41 12.70 -18.86
CA GLY A 13 24.70 13.27 -19.26
C GLY A 13 24.75 14.80 -19.37
N ARG A 14 23.61 15.49 -19.35
CA ARG A 14 23.53 16.95 -19.59
C ARG A 14 23.56 17.84 -18.35
N VAL A 15 23.43 17.31 -17.12
CA VAL A 15 23.27 18.16 -15.92
C VAL A 15 23.92 17.52 -14.69
N GLN A 16 24.73 18.28 -13.95
CA GLN A 16 25.13 17.92 -12.58
C GLN A 16 23.89 17.96 -11.66
N ASN A 17 23.79 17.03 -10.71
CA ASN A 17 22.75 16.96 -9.65
C ASN A 17 21.40 16.30 -10.04
N LYS A 18 21.41 15.14 -10.70
CA LYS A 18 20.21 14.29 -10.89
C LYS A 18 20.27 13.03 -10.02
N VAL A 19 19.12 12.61 -9.50
CA VAL A 19 18.96 11.35 -8.72
C VAL A 19 18.05 10.41 -9.49
N LEU A 20 18.52 9.18 -9.74
CA LEU A 20 17.72 8.12 -10.34
C LEU A 20 17.06 7.30 -9.22
N VAL A 21 15.73 7.20 -9.25
CA VAL A 21 14.94 6.39 -8.33
C VAL A 21 14.30 5.25 -9.12
N VAL A 22 14.55 4.01 -8.69
CA VAL A 22 13.95 2.81 -9.29
C VAL A 22 12.95 2.22 -8.31
N SER A 23 11.70 2.07 -8.72
CA SER A 23 10.62 1.50 -7.89
C SER A 23 9.85 0.44 -8.67
N PRO A 24 9.47 -0.70 -8.03
CA PRO A 24 8.62 -1.71 -8.65
C PRO A 24 7.18 -1.27 -8.88
N LEU A 25 6.72 -0.22 -8.18
CA LEU A 25 5.31 0.10 -8.06
C LEU A 25 5.04 1.48 -8.67
N ASN A 26 4.33 1.48 -9.81
CA ASN A 26 3.92 2.69 -10.53
C ASN A 26 3.10 3.63 -9.63
N ALA A 27 2.19 3.09 -8.81
CA ALA A 27 1.36 3.89 -7.91
C ALA A 27 2.20 4.71 -6.90
N ILE A 28 3.27 4.11 -6.36
CA ILE A 28 4.20 4.81 -5.47
C ILE A 28 4.95 5.91 -6.25
N MET A 29 5.41 5.61 -7.46
CA MET A 29 6.11 6.60 -8.29
C MET A 29 5.20 7.80 -8.60
N GLU A 30 3.94 7.55 -8.97
CA GLU A 30 2.97 8.59 -9.27
C GLU A 30 2.65 9.45 -8.05
N ASP A 31 2.45 8.84 -6.88
CA ASP A 31 2.24 9.57 -5.63
C ASP A 31 3.43 10.46 -5.27
N GLN A 32 4.65 9.93 -5.37
CA GLN A 32 5.87 10.71 -5.13
C GLN A 32 6.05 11.84 -6.15
N CYS A 33 5.76 11.61 -7.43
CA CYS A 33 5.80 12.66 -8.46
C CYS A 33 4.81 13.79 -8.14
N LYS A 34 3.57 13.46 -7.74
CA LYS A 34 2.58 14.46 -7.32
C LYS A 34 3.05 15.26 -6.10
N LYS A 35 3.62 14.60 -5.09
CA LYS A 35 4.15 15.25 -3.87
C LYS A 35 5.33 16.17 -4.18
N LEU A 36 6.27 15.73 -5.01
CA LEU A 36 7.46 16.50 -5.39
C LEU A 36 7.11 17.71 -6.28
N ASN A 37 6.20 17.54 -7.24
CA ASN A 37 5.70 18.64 -8.07
C ASN A 37 4.99 19.72 -7.22
N LYS A 38 4.25 19.33 -6.16
CA LYS A 38 3.62 20.29 -5.24
C LYS A 38 4.62 21.17 -4.48
N ILE A 39 5.85 20.69 -4.27
CA ILE A 39 6.93 21.46 -3.63
C ILE A 39 7.92 22.03 -4.65
N ASN A 40 7.51 22.16 -5.93
CA ASN A 40 8.30 22.70 -7.04
C ASN A 40 9.62 21.95 -7.33
N VAL A 41 9.70 20.65 -7.00
CA VAL A 41 10.81 19.78 -7.40
C VAL A 41 10.48 19.16 -8.75
N LYS A 42 11.33 19.41 -9.76
CA LYS A 42 11.14 18.86 -11.12
C LYS A 42 11.43 17.37 -11.13
N VAL A 43 10.42 16.56 -11.46
CA VAL A 43 10.52 15.10 -11.57
C VAL A 43 10.11 14.64 -12.96
N VAL A 44 10.81 13.64 -13.48
CA VAL A 44 10.46 12.94 -14.72
C VAL A 44 10.27 11.47 -14.38
N GLN A 45 9.07 10.94 -14.61
CA GLN A 45 8.78 9.52 -14.47
C GLN A 45 8.90 8.84 -15.83
N LEU A 46 9.63 7.73 -15.86
CA LEU A 46 9.73 6.87 -17.02
C LEU A 46 9.07 5.52 -16.69
N SER A 47 7.94 5.24 -17.32
CA SER A 47 7.20 3.99 -17.13
C SER A 47 6.91 3.33 -18.47
N GLN A 48 7.21 2.04 -18.61
CA GLN A 48 6.67 1.25 -19.71
C GLN A 48 5.21 0.90 -19.40
N LYS A 49 4.30 1.19 -20.33
CA LYS A 49 2.99 0.54 -20.34
C LYS A 49 3.19 -0.89 -20.82
N CYS A 50 3.42 -1.83 -19.90
CA CYS A 50 3.28 -3.25 -20.24
C CYS A 50 1.79 -3.51 -20.49
N GLN A 51 1.42 -3.76 -21.75
CA GLN A 51 0.12 -4.36 -22.06
C GLN A 51 0.14 -5.77 -21.49
N ILE A 52 -0.51 -5.98 -20.35
CA ILE A 52 -0.77 -7.32 -19.84
C ILE A 52 -1.80 -7.92 -20.78
N ILE A 53 -1.37 -8.84 -21.65
CA ILE A 53 -2.30 -9.74 -22.34
C ILE A 53 -2.85 -10.65 -21.24
N GLU A 54 -4.12 -10.48 -20.90
CA GLU A 54 -4.84 -11.31 -19.93
C GLU A 54 -4.94 -12.75 -20.45
N ASN A 55 -3.91 -13.55 -20.19
CA ASN A 55 -4.02 -15.00 -20.27
C ASN A 55 -4.09 -15.56 -18.86
N ASN A 56 -5.34 -15.67 -18.40
CA ASN A 56 -5.90 -16.68 -17.50
C ASN A 56 -4.98 -17.40 -16.49
N LYS A 57 -5.37 -17.20 -15.21
CA LYS A 57 -5.45 -18.15 -14.09
C LYS A 57 -4.15 -18.57 -13.38
N ASP A 58 -4.19 -18.26 -12.07
CA ASP A 58 -3.84 -19.15 -10.96
C ASP A 58 -2.59 -19.99 -11.11
N SER A 59 -1.47 -19.39 -10.73
CA SER A 59 -0.46 -20.06 -9.92
C SER A 59 0.48 -19.02 -9.32
N CYS A 60 0.66 -19.05 -7.99
CA CYS A 60 1.57 -18.20 -7.22
C CYS A 60 3.05 -18.29 -7.64
N GLU A 61 3.37 -18.95 -8.75
CA GLU A 61 4.71 -19.08 -9.30
C GLU A 61 5.05 -18.03 -10.38
N ASN A 62 4.06 -17.32 -10.93
CA ASN A 62 4.27 -16.33 -12.01
C ASN A 62 3.69 -14.94 -11.69
N GLY A 63 3.84 -14.48 -10.43
CA GLY A 63 3.36 -13.15 -10.03
C GLY A 63 4.30 -12.00 -10.44
N PRO A 64 3.79 -10.74 -10.47
CA PRO A 64 4.55 -9.54 -10.85
C PRO A 64 5.84 -9.32 -10.03
N GLY A 65 5.90 -9.89 -8.83
CA GLY A 65 7.10 -9.88 -7.98
C GLY A 65 8.28 -10.70 -8.51
N ARG A 66 8.10 -11.76 -9.33
CA ARG A 66 9.22 -12.49 -9.97
C ARG A 66 9.73 -11.78 -11.21
N GLU A 67 8.84 -11.26 -12.05
CA GLU A 67 9.23 -10.49 -13.25
C GLU A 67 10.04 -9.26 -12.86
N PHE A 68 9.61 -8.52 -11.83
CA PHE A 68 10.41 -7.42 -11.29
C PHE A 68 11.76 -7.89 -10.75
N ARG A 69 11.83 -9.01 -10.01
CA ARG A 69 13.12 -9.55 -9.51
C ARG A 69 14.07 -9.91 -10.66
N LYS A 70 13.54 -10.36 -11.80
CA LYS A 70 14.32 -10.65 -13.00
C LYS A 70 14.86 -9.36 -13.62
N SER A 71 14.03 -8.34 -13.84
CA SER A 71 14.49 -7.03 -14.35
C SER A 71 15.37 -6.28 -13.35
N PHE A 72 15.19 -6.47 -12.04
CA PHE A 72 16.03 -5.87 -11.00
C PHE A 72 17.46 -6.43 -11.04
N SER A 73 17.63 -7.69 -11.45
CA SER A 73 18.96 -8.29 -11.67
C SER A 73 19.71 -7.66 -12.84
N GLU A 74 19.04 -6.89 -13.71
CA GLU A 74 19.67 -6.16 -14.82
C GLU A 74 20.15 -4.76 -14.38
N LEU A 75 19.78 -4.29 -13.18
CA LEU A 75 20.24 -2.99 -12.67
C LEU A 75 21.76 -2.92 -12.43
N VAL A 76 22.44 -4.06 -12.41
CA VAL A 76 23.91 -4.14 -12.43
C VAL A 76 24.49 -3.34 -13.59
N VAL A 77 23.81 -3.35 -14.74
CA VAL A 77 24.23 -2.63 -15.93
C VAL A 77 24.34 -1.13 -15.65
N LEU A 78 23.43 -0.55 -14.85
CA LEU A 78 23.51 0.86 -14.47
C LEU A 78 24.78 1.17 -13.69
N LYS A 79 25.27 0.24 -12.86
CA LYS A 79 26.52 0.45 -12.12
C LYS A 79 27.70 0.56 -13.07
N SER A 80 27.77 -0.30 -14.09
CA SER A 80 28.84 -0.28 -15.11
C SER A 80 28.94 1.05 -15.85
N PHE A 81 27.81 1.73 -16.09
CA PHE A 81 27.79 3.05 -16.72
C PHE A 81 28.00 4.22 -15.74
N PHE A 82 27.59 4.05 -14.48
CA PHE A 82 27.64 5.09 -13.44
C PHE A 82 28.49 4.68 -12.24
N ASN A 83 29.77 4.39 -12.48
CA ASN A 83 30.69 3.91 -11.44
C ASN A 83 30.85 4.89 -10.25
N ASN A 84 30.76 6.20 -10.49
CA ASN A 84 30.97 7.24 -9.48
C ASN A 84 29.68 7.78 -8.83
N VAL A 85 28.50 7.26 -9.20
CA VAL A 85 27.24 7.70 -8.61
C VAL A 85 26.93 6.88 -7.35
N PRO A 86 26.63 7.53 -6.21
CA PRO A 86 26.22 6.83 -5.00
C PRO A 86 24.84 6.19 -5.18
N ILE A 87 24.69 4.95 -4.72
CA ILE A 87 23.43 4.21 -4.79
C ILE A 87 22.84 4.12 -3.38
N ALA A 88 21.58 4.52 -3.24
CA ALA A 88 20.80 4.33 -2.03
C ALA A 88 19.71 3.27 -2.27
N CYS A 89 19.72 2.22 -1.46
CA CYS A 89 18.70 1.16 -1.49
C CYS A 89 17.79 1.29 -0.27
N LEU A 90 16.48 1.42 -0.50
CA LEU A 90 15.48 1.58 0.56
C LEU A 90 14.58 0.35 0.60
N SER A 91 14.38 -0.22 1.80
CA SER A 91 13.40 -1.29 2.01
C SER A 91 13.03 -1.39 3.50
N GLY A 92 11.76 -1.73 3.77
CA GLY A 92 11.24 -1.88 5.12
C GLY A 92 11.47 -3.26 5.75
N THR A 93 11.98 -4.25 5.00
CA THR A 93 12.05 -5.66 5.43
C THR A 93 13.41 -6.32 5.13
N LEU A 94 14.49 -5.53 5.06
CA LEU A 94 15.82 -6.07 4.78
C LEU A 94 16.32 -6.96 5.93
N THR A 95 16.76 -8.16 5.57
CA THR A 95 17.51 -9.05 6.45
C THR A 95 18.99 -9.05 6.04
N GLY A 96 19.89 -9.54 6.89
CA GLY A 96 21.31 -9.66 6.54
C GLY A 96 21.55 -10.50 5.27
N LYS A 97 20.72 -11.53 5.03
CA LYS A 97 20.76 -12.33 3.79
C LYS A 97 20.42 -11.49 2.55
N HIS A 98 19.40 -10.63 2.65
CA HIS A 98 19.01 -9.74 1.56
C HIS A 98 20.10 -8.71 1.26
N ILE A 99 20.73 -8.14 2.29
CA ILE A 99 21.83 -7.19 2.13
C ILE A 99 23.01 -7.84 1.39
N ASN A 100 23.41 -9.05 1.78
CA ASN A 100 24.49 -9.77 1.13
C ASN A 100 24.16 -10.12 -0.33
N ALA A 101 22.91 -10.50 -0.63
CA ALA A 101 22.46 -10.75 -1.99
C ALA A 101 22.50 -9.47 -2.84
N LEU A 102 22.03 -8.34 -2.29
CA LEU A 102 22.04 -7.04 -2.96
C LEU A 102 23.46 -6.54 -3.23
N SER A 103 24.38 -6.69 -2.27
CA SER A 103 25.79 -6.33 -2.44
C SER A 103 26.43 -7.10 -3.61
N LYS A 104 26.18 -8.41 -3.70
CA LYS A 104 26.65 -9.25 -4.81
C LYS A 104 26.02 -8.89 -6.14
N GLN A 105 24.70 -8.65 -6.16
CA GLN A 105 24.00 -8.27 -7.38
C GLN A 105 24.52 -6.91 -7.88
N LEU A 106 24.50 -5.87 -7.07
CA LEU A 106 24.87 -4.52 -7.48
C LEU A 106 26.40 -4.29 -7.60
N LEU A 107 27.21 -5.32 -7.33
CA LEU A 107 28.68 -5.24 -7.31
C LEU A 107 29.20 -4.13 -6.37
N ILE A 108 28.56 -3.97 -5.21
CA ILE A 108 28.90 -2.95 -4.21
C ILE A 108 29.62 -3.63 -3.04
N SER A 109 30.91 -3.37 -2.89
CA SER A 109 31.74 -3.91 -1.79
C SER A 109 31.80 -2.99 -0.57
N ASN A 110 31.60 -1.69 -0.75
CA ASN A 110 31.60 -0.70 0.33
C ASN A 110 30.24 -0.01 0.43
N PHE A 111 29.50 -0.28 1.51
CA PHE A 111 28.19 0.32 1.75
C PHE A 111 27.97 0.58 3.24
N LYS A 112 27.15 1.60 3.53
CA LYS A 112 26.67 1.90 4.88
C LYS A 112 25.23 1.43 5.02
N VAL A 113 24.97 0.59 6.02
CA VAL A 113 23.60 0.21 6.38
C VAL A 113 23.10 1.18 7.43
N ILE A 114 21.97 1.84 7.15
CA ILE A 114 21.24 2.64 8.13
C ILE A 114 19.95 1.87 8.42
N SER A 115 19.78 1.44 9.66
CA SER A 115 18.59 0.76 10.13
C SER A 115 17.90 1.61 11.18
N VAL A 116 16.58 1.73 11.08
CA VAL A 116 15.73 2.38 12.08
C VAL A 116 14.81 1.32 12.65
N SER A 117 14.66 1.32 13.98
CA SER A 117 13.77 0.37 14.64
C SER A 117 12.34 0.53 14.10
N PRO A 118 11.64 -0.57 13.76
CA PRO A 118 10.22 -0.52 13.39
C PRO A 118 9.31 -0.25 14.60
N GLU A 119 9.84 -0.30 15.83
CA GLU A 119 9.08 -0.13 17.07
C GLU A 119 8.37 1.23 17.11
N LYS A 120 7.08 1.18 17.49
CA LYS A 120 6.24 2.36 17.65
C LYS A 120 5.73 2.39 19.07
N THR A 121 6.38 3.18 19.92
CA THR A 121 6.08 3.27 21.36
C THR A 121 4.67 3.79 21.65
N ASN A 122 4.03 4.45 20.68
CA ASN A 122 2.65 4.91 20.75
C ASN A 122 1.62 3.85 20.33
N LEU A 123 2.04 2.62 19.98
CA LEU A 123 1.14 1.52 19.63
C LEU A 123 1.07 0.52 20.78
N LYS A 124 -0.15 0.27 21.25
CA LYS A 124 -0.43 -0.80 22.21
C LYS A 124 -0.86 -2.05 21.46
N LEU A 125 -0.08 -3.12 21.57
CA LEU A 125 -0.44 -4.43 21.02
C LEU A 125 -1.16 -5.25 22.09
N ILE A 126 -2.38 -5.67 21.80
CA ILE A 126 -3.18 -6.52 22.67
C ILE A 126 -3.46 -7.82 21.91
N VAL A 127 -3.09 -8.94 22.52
CA VAL A 127 -3.40 -10.27 22.00
C VAL A 127 -4.50 -10.86 22.87
N CYS A 128 -5.66 -11.09 22.27
CA CYS A 128 -6.80 -11.71 22.94
C CYS A 128 -6.87 -13.20 22.59
N GLU A 129 -7.20 -14.04 23.57
CA GLU A 129 -7.48 -15.44 23.30
C GLU A 129 -8.74 -15.59 22.44
N LYS A 130 -8.73 -16.58 21.56
CA LYS A 130 -9.92 -16.91 20.78
C LYS A 130 -10.99 -17.48 21.72
N VAL A 131 -12.15 -16.83 21.79
CA VAL A 131 -13.32 -17.30 22.52
C VAL A 131 -13.70 -18.73 22.08
N LYS A 132 -14.35 -19.53 22.92
CA LYS A 132 -14.89 -20.85 22.51
C LYS A 132 -16.08 -20.66 21.55
N GLY A 133 -16.33 -21.63 20.65
CA GLY A 133 -17.38 -21.56 19.63
C GLY A 133 -16.86 -21.73 18.20
N THR A 134 -17.74 -21.57 17.21
CA THR A 134 -17.39 -21.59 15.79
C THR A 134 -16.64 -20.32 15.39
N LEU A 135 -15.89 -20.36 14.28
CA LEU A 135 -15.18 -19.17 13.78
C LEU A 135 -16.16 -18.03 13.43
N MET A 136 -17.31 -18.37 12.85
CA MET A 136 -18.36 -17.42 12.47
C MET A 136 -18.89 -16.67 13.68
N GLU A 137 -19.32 -17.38 14.74
CA GLU A 137 -19.86 -16.76 15.96
C GLU A 137 -18.85 -15.80 16.61
N LYS A 138 -17.56 -16.13 16.57
CA LYS A 138 -16.51 -15.28 17.15
C LYS A 138 -16.35 -13.98 16.37
N ILE A 139 -16.26 -14.07 15.06
CA ILE A 139 -16.10 -12.88 14.20
C ILE A 139 -17.37 -12.03 14.28
N GLU A 140 -18.53 -12.68 14.31
CA GLU A 140 -19.82 -12.03 14.49
C GLU A 140 -19.93 -11.24 15.78
N ASN A 141 -19.57 -11.84 16.92
CA ASN A 141 -19.58 -11.14 18.20
C ASN A 141 -18.65 -9.91 18.21
N ILE A 142 -17.50 -9.99 17.52
CA ILE A 142 -16.55 -8.87 17.43
C ILE A 142 -17.14 -7.72 16.62
N TYR A 143 -17.58 -7.96 15.37
CA TYR A 143 -18.08 -6.86 14.55
C TYR A 143 -19.39 -6.30 15.08
N LYS A 144 -20.28 -7.14 15.66
CA LYS A 144 -21.54 -6.67 16.25
C LYS A 144 -21.28 -5.74 17.42
N SER A 145 -20.40 -6.13 18.35
CA SER A 145 -20.03 -5.29 19.48
C SER A 145 -19.49 -3.92 19.03
N GLN A 146 -18.68 -3.88 17.97
CA GLN A 146 -18.15 -2.62 17.43
C GLN A 146 -19.23 -1.78 16.74
N ILE A 147 -20.15 -2.41 16.00
CA ILE A 147 -21.27 -1.72 15.34
C ILE A 147 -22.27 -1.16 16.37
N ASP A 148 -22.57 -1.92 17.43
CA ASP A 148 -23.45 -1.50 18.51
C ASP A 148 -22.87 -0.30 19.26
N GLN A 149 -21.57 -0.33 19.55
CA GLN A 149 -20.88 0.80 20.16
C GLN A 149 -20.87 2.02 19.24
N LEU A 150 -20.62 1.83 17.93
CA LEU A 150 -20.71 2.89 16.92
C LEU A 150 -22.12 3.50 16.85
N LEU A 151 -23.17 2.70 17.02
CA LEU A 151 -24.56 3.15 17.03
C LEU A 151 -24.84 4.11 18.19
N VAL A 152 -24.18 3.90 19.34
CA VAL A 152 -24.31 4.74 20.53
C VAL A 152 -23.41 5.97 20.43
N GLU A 153 -22.13 5.79 20.12
CA GLU A 153 -21.13 6.85 20.19
C GLU A 153 -21.10 7.76 18.96
N ARG A 154 -21.55 7.26 17.80
CA ARG A 154 -21.63 8.00 16.53
C ARG A 154 -20.31 8.70 16.21
N ASN A 155 -20.32 10.03 16.11
CA ASN A 155 -19.15 10.83 15.76
C ASN A 155 -18.05 10.80 16.84
N ASN A 156 -18.35 10.33 18.05
CA ASN A 156 -17.37 10.16 19.13
C ASN A 156 -16.69 8.78 19.09
N PHE A 157 -17.18 7.84 18.28
CA PHE A 157 -16.54 6.54 18.12
C PHE A 157 -15.15 6.73 17.49
N PRO A 158 -14.10 6.09 18.03
CA PRO A 158 -12.75 6.24 17.50
C PRO A 158 -12.66 5.69 16.08
N VAL A 159 -11.88 6.35 15.22
CA VAL A 159 -11.61 5.85 13.87
C VAL A 159 -10.95 4.47 13.96
N THR A 160 -11.65 3.47 13.46
CA THR A 160 -11.32 2.05 13.61
C THR A 160 -11.29 1.38 12.26
N LEU A 161 -10.15 0.75 11.94
CA LEU A 161 -10.00 -0.13 10.78
C LEU A 161 -10.09 -1.58 11.25
N MET A 162 -11.03 -2.33 10.68
CA MET A 162 -11.23 -3.73 11.03
C MET A 162 -10.83 -4.63 9.86
N PHE A 163 -9.73 -5.35 10.03
CA PHE A 163 -9.21 -6.26 9.01
C PHE A 163 -9.88 -7.63 9.10
N MET A 164 -10.56 -8.04 8.03
CA MET A 164 -11.22 -9.35 7.97
C MET A 164 -11.39 -9.85 6.52
N PRO A 165 -11.58 -11.17 6.31
CA PRO A 165 -11.86 -11.72 4.98
C PRO A 165 -13.19 -11.19 4.40
N MET A 166 -13.27 -11.15 3.07
CA MET A 166 -14.40 -10.54 2.33
C MET A 166 -15.77 -11.12 2.72
N GLU A 167 -15.84 -12.42 2.97
CA GLU A 167 -17.07 -13.10 3.41
C GLU A 167 -17.65 -12.44 4.68
N TYR A 168 -16.80 -12.15 5.67
CA TYR A 168 -17.23 -11.52 6.93
C TYR A 168 -17.56 -10.03 6.76
N ILE A 169 -16.89 -9.33 5.83
CA ILE A 169 -17.23 -7.93 5.53
C ILE A 169 -18.67 -7.83 5.05
N ALA A 170 -19.10 -8.74 4.16
CA ALA A 170 -20.47 -8.74 3.67
C ALA A 170 -21.51 -8.93 4.80
N HIS A 171 -21.24 -9.84 5.74
CA HIS A 171 -22.07 -10.05 6.92
C HIS A 171 -22.08 -8.82 7.85
N ALA A 172 -20.90 -8.25 8.14
CA ALA A 172 -20.77 -7.08 9.00
C ALA A 172 -21.47 -5.85 8.42
N MET A 173 -21.31 -5.60 7.12
CA MET A 173 -22.01 -4.51 6.42
C MET A 173 -23.52 -4.71 6.45
N SER A 174 -24.01 -5.93 6.22
CA SER A 174 -25.45 -6.23 6.29
C SER A 174 -26.03 -5.95 7.69
N TYR A 175 -25.30 -6.35 8.74
CA TYR A 175 -25.69 -6.05 10.11
C TYR A 175 -25.65 -4.54 10.42
N ALA A 176 -24.61 -3.83 9.95
CA ALA A 176 -24.51 -2.37 10.11
C ALA A 176 -25.68 -1.65 9.44
N TYR A 177 -26.03 -2.00 8.20
CA TYR A 177 -27.21 -1.45 7.54
C TYR A 177 -28.48 -1.71 8.34
N TYR A 178 -28.68 -2.93 8.85
CA TYR A 178 -29.84 -3.26 9.68
C TYR A 178 -29.90 -2.41 10.96
N ALA A 179 -28.80 -2.36 11.72
CA ALA A 179 -28.73 -1.62 12.99
C ALA A 179 -28.98 -0.11 12.82
N PHE A 180 -28.61 0.46 11.66
CA PHE A 180 -28.78 1.88 11.36
C PHE A 180 -30.09 2.21 10.64
N GLY A 181 -31.05 1.28 10.60
CA GLY A 181 -32.41 1.51 10.11
C GLY A 181 -32.61 1.23 8.62
N GLY A 182 -31.73 0.43 8.02
CA GLY A 182 -31.85 -0.11 6.66
C GLY A 182 -31.13 0.71 5.59
N VAL A 183 -30.96 0.10 4.41
CA VAL A 183 -30.27 0.69 3.24
C VAL A 183 -30.95 1.97 2.76
N SER A 184 -32.25 2.13 2.96
CA SER A 184 -33.00 3.33 2.56
C SER A 184 -32.65 4.60 3.34
N LYS A 185 -32.08 4.47 4.55
CA LYS A 185 -31.71 5.61 5.41
C LYS A 185 -30.23 5.99 5.30
N ILE A 186 -29.40 5.10 4.77
CA ILE A 186 -27.95 5.26 4.73
C ILE A 186 -27.53 5.58 3.30
N THR A 187 -26.94 6.75 3.13
CA THR A 187 -26.34 7.23 1.90
C THR A 187 -24.84 7.34 2.09
N VAL A 188 -24.09 7.38 0.98
CA VAL A 188 -22.63 7.57 1.00
C VAL A 188 -22.23 8.84 1.76
N ASN A 189 -23.10 9.86 1.79
CA ASN A 189 -22.86 11.16 2.42
C ASN A 189 -23.18 11.21 3.92
N ASN A 190 -23.98 10.27 4.45
CA ASN A 190 -24.36 10.25 5.86
C ASN A 190 -23.84 9.01 6.62
N ALA A 191 -23.24 8.05 5.92
CA ALA A 191 -22.68 6.85 6.52
C ALA A 191 -21.53 7.20 7.50
N VAL A 192 -21.52 6.57 8.67
CA VAL A 192 -20.41 6.62 9.63
C VAL A 192 -19.56 5.35 9.61
N PHE A 193 -19.91 4.41 8.72
CA PHE A 193 -19.17 3.17 8.48
C PHE A 193 -19.04 2.91 6.98
N GLY A 194 -18.03 2.13 6.60
CA GLY A 194 -17.78 1.77 5.21
C GLY A 194 -16.95 0.50 5.07
N CYS A 195 -16.64 0.14 3.83
CA CYS A 195 -15.73 -0.95 3.55
C CYS A 195 -14.78 -0.61 2.40
N LEU A 196 -13.58 -1.17 2.49
CA LEU A 196 -12.49 -1.02 1.53
C LEU A 196 -12.01 -2.40 1.08
N TYR A 197 -12.01 -2.66 -0.21
CA TYR A 197 -11.49 -3.92 -0.75
C TYR A 197 -11.01 -3.76 -2.20
N SER A 198 -10.20 -4.72 -2.66
CA SER A 198 -9.66 -4.73 -4.01
C SER A 198 -10.76 -4.79 -5.07
N ASN A 199 -10.57 -4.13 -6.21
CA ASN A 199 -11.52 -4.06 -7.33
C ASN A 199 -12.84 -3.35 -7.01
N GLN A 200 -12.90 -2.57 -5.93
CA GLN A 200 -14.01 -1.66 -5.66
C GLN A 200 -13.94 -0.45 -6.61
N ASP A 201 -15.10 0.18 -6.80
CA ASP A 201 -15.22 1.44 -7.53
C ASP A 201 -14.22 2.50 -6.99
N THR A 202 -13.48 3.13 -7.91
CA THR A 202 -12.39 4.05 -7.56
C THR A 202 -12.91 5.34 -6.91
N GLU A 203 -14.11 5.80 -7.27
CA GLU A 203 -14.73 6.98 -6.66
C GLU A 203 -15.10 6.69 -5.21
N VAL A 204 -15.67 5.51 -4.94
CA VAL A 204 -16.02 5.08 -3.57
C VAL A 204 -14.76 4.93 -2.71
N LEU A 205 -13.73 4.27 -3.24
CA LEU A 205 -12.43 4.15 -2.55
C LEU A 205 -11.85 5.52 -2.23
N THR A 206 -11.81 6.42 -3.22
CA THR A 206 -11.25 7.78 -3.06
C THR A 206 -12.05 8.59 -2.04
N CYS A 207 -13.38 8.48 -2.05
CA CYS A 207 -14.26 9.15 -1.10
C CYS A 207 -13.94 8.73 0.35
N ILE A 208 -13.87 7.42 0.61
CA ILE A 208 -13.58 6.90 1.96
C ILE A 208 -12.17 7.29 2.40
N ILE A 209 -11.16 7.13 1.54
CA ILE A 209 -9.76 7.45 1.88
C ILE A 209 -9.60 8.95 2.17
N THR A 210 -10.17 9.81 1.32
CA THR A 210 -10.08 11.27 1.50
C THR A 210 -10.74 11.70 2.80
N ASP A 211 -11.88 11.11 3.17
CA ASP A 211 -12.54 11.36 4.44
C ASP A 211 -11.70 10.92 5.65
N LEU A 212 -11.11 9.71 5.58
CA LEU A 212 -10.22 9.19 6.64
C LEU A 212 -8.95 10.03 6.83
N GLN A 213 -8.47 10.70 5.78
CA GLN A 213 -7.32 11.62 5.82
C GLN A 213 -7.68 13.03 6.29
N SER A 214 -8.97 13.34 6.47
CA SER A 214 -9.40 14.66 6.96
C SER A 214 -9.09 14.85 8.45
N VAL A 215 -9.06 16.10 8.91
CA VAL A 215 -8.81 16.44 10.33
C VAL A 215 -9.88 15.82 11.25
N GLN A 216 -11.10 15.65 10.74
CA GLN A 216 -12.22 15.10 11.50
C GLN A 216 -13.01 14.12 10.63
N PRO A 217 -12.54 12.87 10.50
CA PRO A 217 -13.17 11.88 9.63
C PRO A 217 -14.62 11.61 10.02
N ARG A 218 -15.50 11.47 9.04
CA ARG A 218 -16.88 11.05 9.27
C ARG A 218 -16.98 9.54 9.38
N PHE A 219 -16.22 8.80 8.55
CA PHE A 219 -16.12 7.37 8.70
C PHE A 219 -15.38 7.04 10.00
N ARG A 220 -16.09 6.33 10.88
CA ARG A 220 -15.57 5.91 12.19
C ARG A 220 -15.26 4.42 12.24
N LEU A 221 -15.93 3.60 11.44
CA LEU A 221 -15.64 2.16 11.34
C LEU A 221 -15.51 1.74 9.88
N VAL A 222 -14.36 1.20 9.50
CA VAL A 222 -14.11 0.73 8.13
C VAL A 222 -13.63 -0.71 8.13
N PHE A 223 -14.40 -1.57 7.48
CA PHE A 223 -14.03 -2.97 7.26
C PHE A 223 -13.12 -3.08 6.04
N THR A 224 -12.02 -3.82 6.15
CA THR A 224 -11.09 -3.93 5.02
C THR A 224 -10.42 -5.30 4.92
N THR A 225 -10.17 -5.77 3.69
CA THR A 225 -9.44 -7.04 3.46
C THR A 225 -7.93 -6.85 3.45
N THR A 226 -7.48 -5.65 3.10
CA THR A 226 -6.07 -5.29 2.99
C THR A 226 -5.88 -3.84 3.39
N VAL A 227 -4.64 -3.41 3.62
CA VAL A 227 -4.38 -1.97 3.62
C VAL A 227 -4.55 -1.55 2.17
N VAL A 228 -5.55 -0.73 1.85
CA VAL A 228 -5.73 -0.24 0.47
C VAL A 228 -4.37 0.28 -0.01
N GLY A 229 -3.90 -0.32 -1.10
CA GLY A 229 -2.48 -0.38 -1.42
C GLY A 229 -1.81 0.98 -1.54
N MET A 230 -0.60 1.08 -1.00
CA MET A 230 0.47 1.96 -1.50
C MET A 230 0.31 3.48 -1.31
N GLY A 231 -0.38 3.97 -0.27
CA GLY A 231 -0.29 5.41 0.05
C GLY A 231 -1.35 5.97 0.99
N PHE A 232 -1.69 5.23 2.04
CA PHE A 232 -2.57 5.73 3.11
C PHE A 232 -1.90 6.84 3.92
#